data_AF-A0A662WDA1-F1
#
_entry.id   AF-A0A662WDA1-F1
#
_cell.length_a   1.000
_cell.length_b   1.000
_cell.length_c   1.000
_cell.angle_alpha   90.00
_cell.angle_beta   90.00
_cell.angle_gamma   90.00
#
_symmetry.space_group_name_H-M   'P 1'
#
loop_
_entity.id
_entity.type
_entity.pdbx_description
1 polymer ?
#
loop_
_entity_poly.entity_id
_entity_poly.type
_entity_poly.pdbx_seq_one_letter_code
_entity_poly.pdbx_strand_id
1 'polypeptide(L)'
;MNLLQGKSNQYLREAILEGSVDKCRRYLTLKIGKADVAALTESGGFSMLHCACLVGNTQIAMMLLQFGADVLALTDVRASIWTPDGYTALDLAIWRGHLQIVELLRSQGCVAPMKEPESLNGRVISHLGRKATVVFFEPSTSIRTRSLRALYYEDSGEAKLVNLWAGTDYKIIGANPYVEELRKFDY
;
A
#
# COMPACT_ATOMS: atom_id res chain seq x y z
N MET A 1 27.55 -9.85 3.79
CA MET A 1 26.41 -10.71 4.17
C MET A 1 26.89 -12.16 4.25
N ASN A 2 26.58 -12.88 5.33
CA ASN A 2 26.85 -14.32 5.41
C ASN A 2 25.93 -15.06 4.44
N LEU A 3 26.45 -16.04 3.68
CA LEU A 3 25.67 -16.86 2.74
C LEU A 3 24.39 -17.45 3.38
N LEU A 4 24.48 -17.80 4.67
CA LEU A 4 23.37 -18.32 5.48
C LEU A 4 22.23 -17.31 5.68
N GLN A 5 22.56 -16.02 5.81
CA GLN A 5 21.57 -14.96 5.98
C GLN A 5 20.85 -14.67 4.66
N GLY A 6 21.56 -14.71 3.53
CA GLY A 6 20.94 -14.58 2.20
C GLY A 6 19.88 -15.64 1.95
N LYS A 7 20.19 -16.91 2.24
CA LYS A 7 19.21 -18.01 2.15
C LYS A 7 18.05 -17.85 3.13
N SER A 8 18.33 -17.44 4.37
CA SER A 8 17.29 -17.23 5.39
C SER A 8 16.33 -16.09 5.01
N ASN A 9 16.83 -15.02 4.38
CA ASN A 9 16.00 -13.96 3.83
C ASN A 9 15.10 -14.47 2.71
N GLN A 10 15.63 -15.31 1.81
CA GLN A 10 14.83 -15.93 0.76
C GLN A 10 13.72 -16.83 1.33
N TYR A 11 14.03 -17.68 2.31
CA TYR A 11 13.04 -18.54 2.96
C TYR A 11 12.00 -17.75 3.75
N LEU A 12 12.39 -16.64 4.39
CA LEU A 12 11.44 -15.74 5.04
C LEU A 12 10.47 -15.14 4.01
N ARG A 13 10.95 -14.69 2.85
CA ARG A 13 10.09 -14.17 1.77
C ARG A 13 9.09 -15.20 1.29
N GLU A 14 9.56 -16.41 1.01
CA GLU A 14 8.69 -17.50 0.56
C GLU A 14 7.60 -17.80 1.61
N ALA A 15 7.97 -17.85 2.89
CA ALA A 15 7.02 -18.00 3.98
C ALA A 15 5.99 -16.86 4.07
N ILE A 16 6.40 -15.62 3.76
CA ILE A 16 5.49 -14.46 3.70
C ILE A 16 4.50 -14.62 2.54
N LEU A 17 4.99 -15.03 1.36
CA LEU A 17 4.17 -15.24 0.16
C LEU A 17 3.17 -16.40 0.33
N GLU A 18 3.58 -17.45 1.04
CA GLU A 18 2.68 -18.54 1.45
C GLU A 18 1.68 -18.13 2.54
N GLY A 19 1.91 -16.99 3.22
CA GLY A 19 1.11 -16.55 4.36
C GLY A 19 1.33 -17.33 5.66
N SER A 20 2.43 -18.10 5.76
CA SER A 20 2.72 -18.93 6.93
C SER A 20 3.37 -18.13 8.06
N VAL A 21 2.59 -17.76 9.07
CA VAL A 21 3.04 -17.00 10.25
C VAL A 21 4.10 -17.76 11.04
N ASP A 22 3.94 -19.08 11.20
CA ASP A 22 4.86 -19.91 12.00
C ASP A 22 6.25 -20.00 11.36
N LYS A 23 6.31 -20.20 10.04
CA LYS A 23 7.57 -20.19 9.29
C LYS A 23 8.25 -18.82 9.42
N CYS A 24 7.49 -17.74 9.25
CA CYS A 24 8.01 -16.38 9.39
C CYS A 24 8.60 -16.14 10.78
N ARG A 25 7.88 -16.52 11.85
CA ARG A 25 8.34 -16.41 13.24
C ARG A 25 9.63 -17.19 13.47
N ARG A 26 9.71 -18.40 12.91
CA ARG A 26 10.89 -19.26 13.04
C ARG A 26 12.12 -18.61 12.42
N TYR A 27 12.03 -18.11 11.19
CA TYR A 27 13.16 -17.47 10.50
C TYR A 27 13.61 -16.14 11.15
N LEU A 28 12.66 -15.39 11.74
CA LEU A 28 12.94 -14.15 12.46
C LEU A 28 13.58 -14.34 13.85
N THR A 29 13.47 -15.54 14.44
CA THR A 29 13.96 -15.85 15.81
C THR A 29 15.18 -16.77 15.83
N LEU A 30 15.73 -17.14 14.66
CA LEU A 30 16.93 -17.97 14.58
C LEU A 30 18.12 -17.32 15.32
N LYS A 31 18.84 -18.11 16.12
CA LYS A 31 20.06 -17.66 16.82
C LYS A 31 21.25 -17.45 15.89
N ILE A 32 21.34 -18.24 14.82
CA ILE A 32 22.41 -18.18 13.82
C ILE A 32 21.74 -17.98 12.46
N GLY A 33 22.20 -17.00 11.68
CA GLY A 33 21.62 -16.72 10.36
C GLY A 33 20.23 -16.08 10.41
N LYS A 34 19.89 -15.36 11.48
CA LYS A 34 18.64 -14.60 11.62
C LYS A 34 18.33 -13.82 10.34
N ALA A 35 17.11 -13.99 9.84
CA ALA A 35 16.66 -13.25 8.68
C ALA A 35 16.67 -11.73 8.97
N ASP A 36 17.18 -10.97 8.02
CA ASP A 36 17.18 -9.51 8.05
C ASP A 36 15.87 -8.99 7.47
N VAL A 37 15.10 -8.29 8.29
CA VAL A 37 13.82 -7.67 7.91
C VAL A 37 13.98 -6.53 6.91
N ALA A 38 15.15 -5.89 6.88
CA ALA A 38 15.46 -4.80 5.95
C ALA A 38 15.97 -5.32 4.59
N ALA A 39 16.19 -6.63 4.44
CA ALA A 39 16.76 -7.18 3.21
C ALA A 39 15.82 -7.03 2.01
N LEU A 40 16.32 -6.41 0.95
CA LEU A 40 15.60 -6.16 -0.29
C LEU A 40 15.75 -7.32 -1.30
N THR A 41 14.72 -7.55 -2.11
CA THR A 41 14.78 -8.53 -3.20
C THR A 41 15.72 -8.06 -4.32
N GLU A 42 16.42 -9.01 -4.94
CA GLU A 42 17.22 -8.72 -6.13
C GLU A 42 16.35 -8.28 -7.31
N SER A 43 15.13 -8.82 -7.39
CA SER A 43 14.10 -8.41 -8.34
C SER A 43 13.19 -7.37 -7.71
N GLY A 44 13.35 -6.09 -8.08
CA GLY A 44 12.42 -5.02 -7.72
C GLY A 44 12.65 -4.34 -6.37
N GLY A 45 13.63 -4.79 -5.58
CA GLY A 45 13.97 -4.13 -4.31
C GLY A 45 12.87 -4.15 -3.25
N PHE A 46 12.01 -5.17 -3.25
CA PHE A 46 10.95 -5.30 -2.24
C PHE A 46 11.54 -5.71 -0.89
N SER A 47 11.16 -5.01 0.18
CA SER A 47 11.43 -5.44 1.56
C SER A 47 10.42 -6.49 2.03
N MET A 48 10.69 -7.15 3.17
CA MET A 48 9.76 -8.11 3.77
C MET A 48 8.38 -7.49 4.04
N LEU A 49 8.35 -6.23 4.47
CA LEU A 49 7.11 -5.51 4.75
C LEU A 49 6.31 -5.24 3.48
N HIS A 50 6.98 -4.90 2.37
CA HIS A 50 6.32 -4.77 1.07
C HIS A 50 5.64 -6.10 0.65
N CYS A 51 6.35 -7.23 0.79
CA CYS A 51 5.78 -8.54 0.47
C CYS A 51 4.56 -8.85 1.35
N ALA A 52 4.62 -8.59 2.66
CA ALA A 52 3.50 -8.82 3.57
C ALA A 52 2.27 -7.94 3.21
N CYS A 53 2.51 -6.69 2.82
CA CYS A 53 1.47 -5.76 2.37
C CYS A 53 0.90 -6.15 1.01
N LEU A 54 1.68 -6.78 0.13
CA LEU A 54 1.19 -7.33 -1.14
C LEU A 54 0.26 -8.54 -0.92
N VAL A 55 0.64 -9.43 0.01
CA VAL A 55 -0.12 -10.65 0.33
C VAL A 55 -1.40 -10.33 1.09
N GLY A 56 -1.38 -9.33 1.97
CA GLY A 56 -2.55 -8.97 2.77
C GLY A 56 -2.63 -9.67 4.12
N ASN A 57 -1.53 -10.25 4.61
CA ASN A 57 -1.51 -10.90 5.92
C ASN A 57 -1.16 -9.90 7.03
N THR A 58 -2.18 -9.38 7.70
CA THR A 58 -2.05 -8.40 8.80
C THR A 58 -1.16 -8.92 9.94
N GLN A 59 -1.21 -10.22 10.25
CA GLN A 59 -0.43 -10.79 11.34
C GLN A 59 1.07 -10.85 11.03
N ILE A 60 1.41 -11.17 9.78
CA ILE A 60 2.80 -11.11 9.30
C ILE A 60 3.29 -9.67 9.26
N ALA A 61 2.48 -8.73 8.77
CA ALA A 61 2.82 -7.32 8.75
C ALA A 61 3.12 -6.79 10.17
N MET A 62 2.23 -7.05 11.14
CA MET A 62 2.45 -6.70 12.55
C MET A 62 3.74 -7.30 13.10
N MET A 63 4.00 -8.57 12.82
CA MET A 63 5.22 -9.23 13.29
C MET A 63 6.47 -8.57 12.69
N LEU A 64 6.49 -8.29 11.38
CA LEU A 64 7.63 -7.62 10.75
C LEU A 64 7.88 -6.23 11.35
N LEU A 65 6.82 -5.47 11.63
CA LEU A 65 6.90 -4.17 12.33
C LEU A 65 7.52 -4.31 13.74
N GLN A 66 7.08 -5.32 14.52
CA GLN A 66 7.65 -5.60 15.84
C GLN A 66 9.14 -5.96 15.80
N PHE A 67 9.59 -6.58 14.70
CA PHE A 67 10.99 -6.91 14.47
C PHE A 67 11.81 -5.75 13.86
N GLY A 68 11.23 -4.56 13.74
CA GLY A 68 11.93 -3.35 13.29
C GLY A 68 11.96 -3.17 11.77
N ALA A 69 11.00 -3.73 11.04
CA ALA A 69 10.88 -3.46 9.61
C ALA A 69 10.65 -1.96 9.37
N ASP A 70 11.42 -1.39 8.45
CA ASP A 70 11.27 0.02 8.06
C ASP A 70 9.96 0.22 7.29
N VAL A 71 9.12 1.07 7.85
CA VAL A 71 7.78 1.40 7.36
C VAL A 71 7.80 2.42 6.22
N LEU A 72 8.89 3.18 6.11
CA LEU A 72 9.14 4.17 5.06
C LEU A 72 10.05 3.64 3.96
N ALA A 73 10.43 2.36 4.02
CA ALA A 73 11.23 1.72 2.99
C ALA A 73 10.54 1.86 1.63
N LEU A 74 11.34 2.22 0.62
CA LEU A 74 10.91 2.29 -0.77
C LEU A 74 11.44 1.08 -1.54
N THR A 75 10.64 0.57 -2.46
CA THR A 75 11.11 -0.39 -3.46
C THR A 75 12.16 0.26 -4.37
N ASP A 76 12.95 -0.55 -5.08
CA ASP A 76 13.97 -0.02 -5.99
C ASP A 76 13.30 0.80 -7.12
N VAL A 77 13.71 2.06 -7.20
CA VAL A 77 13.29 3.06 -8.18
C VAL A 77 13.63 2.68 -9.61
N ARG A 78 14.62 1.80 -9.83
CA ARG A 78 15.02 1.34 -11.17
C ARG A 78 14.12 0.23 -11.71
N ALA A 79 13.24 -0.34 -10.88
CA ALA A 79 12.40 -1.47 -11.25
C ALA A 79 11.15 -1.10 -12.04
N SER A 80 10.77 0.19 -12.09
CA SER A 80 9.56 0.64 -12.75
C SER A 80 9.77 1.96 -13.46
N ILE A 81 9.62 1.94 -14.80
CA ILE A 81 9.70 3.13 -15.65
C ILE A 81 8.57 4.14 -15.36
N TRP A 82 7.48 3.66 -14.75
CA TRP A 82 6.30 4.47 -14.42
C TRP A 82 6.39 5.13 -13.03
N THR A 83 7.29 4.68 -12.16
CA THR A 83 7.44 5.20 -10.78
C THR A 83 8.91 5.42 -10.41
N PRO A 84 9.50 6.55 -10.85
CA PRO A 84 10.88 6.93 -10.53
C PRO A 84 11.14 7.21 -9.04
N ASP A 85 10.14 7.04 -8.16
CA ASP A 85 10.23 7.22 -6.69
C ASP A 85 9.91 5.94 -5.89
N GLY A 86 9.85 4.76 -6.54
CA GLY A 86 9.59 3.46 -5.89
C GLY A 86 8.16 3.34 -5.37
N TYR A 87 7.84 2.33 -4.56
CA TYR A 87 6.59 2.21 -3.82
C TYR A 87 6.88 2.04 -2.34
N THR A 88 6.03 2.57 -1.48
CA THR A 88 6.04 2.26 -0.04
C THR A 88 5.22 1.00 0.24
N ALA A 89 5.42 0.39 1.42
CA ALA A 89 4.56 -0.69 1.88
C ALA A 89 3.08 -0.27 1.97
N LEU A 90 2.82 0.99 2.32
CA LEU A 90 1.48 1.57 2.36
C LEU A 90 0.86 1.67 0.96
N ASP A 91 1.63 2.07 -0.06
CA ASP A 91 1.17 2.11 -1.44
C ASP A 91 0.68 0.73 -1.91
N LEU A 92 1.44 -0.33 -1.60
CA LEU A 92 1.07 -1.70 -1.97
C LEU A 92 -0.17 -2.21 -1.21
N ALA A 93 -0.28 -1.90 0.08
CA ALA A 93 -1.44 -2.26 0.89
C ALA A 93 -2.72 -1.58 0.37
N ILE A 94 -2.62 -0.30 0.00
CA ILE A 94 -3.72 0.45 -0.62
C ILE A 94 -4.05 -0.13 -1.98
N TRP A 95 -3.04 -0.38 -2.81
CA TRP A 95 -3.20 -0.94 -4.16
C TRP A 95 -4.01 -2.24 -4.14
N ARG A 96 -3.71 -3.13 -3.20
CA ARG A 96 -4.43 -4.38 -3.00
C ARG A 96 -5.75 -4.26 -2.23
N GLY A 97 -6.05 -3.10 -1.66
CA GLY A 97 -7.26 -2.87 -0.87
C GLY A 97 -7.25 -3.52 0.52
N HIS A 98 -6.08 -3.80 1.07
CA HIS A 98 -5.92 -4.46 2.38
C HIS A 98 -6.10 -3.48 3.53
N LEU A 99 -7.36 -3.09 3.78
CA LEU A 99 -7.72 -2.00 4.70
C LEU A 99 -7.13 -2.16 6.11
N GLN A 100 -7.09 -3.38 6.64
CA GLN A 100 -6.53 -3.64 7.97
C GLN A 100 -5.03 -3.30 8.05
N ILE A 101 -4.28 -3.59 6.98
CA ILE A 101 -2.85 -3.27 6.89
C ILE A 101 -2.67 -1.77 6.68
N VAL A 102 -3.53 -1.14 5.89
CA VAL A 102 -3.55 0.32 5.72
C VAL A 102 -3.73 1.02 7.08
N GLU A 103 -4.69 0.58 7.88
CA GLU A 103 -4.90 1.13 9.23
C GLU A 103 -3.71 0.86 10.16
N LEU A 104 -3.12 -0.33 10.08
CA LEU A 104 -1.93 -0.70 10.86
C LEU A 104 -0.74 0.21 10.51
N LEU A 105 -0.38 0.34 9.23
CA LEU A 105 0.74 1.18 8.80
C LEU A 105 0.49 2.66 9.12
N ARG A 106 -0.75 3.13 8.98
CA ARG A 106 -1.12 4.50 9.37
C ARG A 106 -0.94 4.74 10.87
N SER A 107 -1.25 3.74 11.71
CA SER A 107 -1.01 3.85 13.16
C SER A 107 0.48 4.02 13.51
N GLN A 108 1.38 3.60 12.61
CA GLN A 108 2.82 3.79 12.71
C GLN A 108 3.30 5.13 12.11
N GLY A 109 2.38 6.02 11.70
CA GLY A 109 2.71 7.33 11.15
C GLY A 109 3.08 7.32 9.66
N CYS A 110 2.85 6.22 8.93
CA CYS A 110 3.09 6.19 7.49
C CYS A 110 2.15 7.13 6.73
N VAL A 111 2.75 7.94 5.86
CA VAL A 111 2.06 8.75 4.86
C VAL A 111 2.66 8.41 3.51
N ALA A 112 1.81 8.20 2.49
CA ALA A 112 2.28 7.94 1.15
C ALA A 112 1.47 8.73 0.10
N PRO A 113 2.14 9.37 -0.88
CA PRO A 113 1.45 9.96 -2.01
C PRO A 113 0.88 8.82 -2.85
N MET A 114 -0.44 8.78 -2.98
CA MET A 114 -1.11 7.66 -3.63
C MET A 114 -0.76 7.62 -5.12
N LYS A 115 0.00 6.61 -5.56
CA LYS A 115 0.58 6.60 -6.92
C LYS A 115 -0.37 6.06 -7.99
N GLU A 116 -1.33 5.21 -7.63
CA GLU A 116 -2.26 4.60 -8.60
C GLU A 116 -3.73 5.00 -8.37
N PRO A 117 -4.42 5.56 -9.37
CA PRO A 117 -5.80 5.99 -9.24
C PRO A 117 -6.84 4.87 -9.22
N GLU A 118 -6.61 3.80 -9.97
CA GLU A 118 -7.63 2.77 -10.24
C GLU A 118 -8.00 1.93 -9.02
N SER A 119 -7.08 1.76 -8.07
CA SER A 119 -7.27 0.91 -6.89
C SER A 119 -8.34 1.44 -5.91
N LEU A 120 -8.55 2.76 -5.86
CA LEU A 120 -9.61 3.34 -5.03
C LEU A 120 -10.92 3.55 -5.77
N ASN A 121 -11.00 3.34 -7.08
CA ASN A 121 -12.26 3.56 -7.80
C ASN A 121 -13.37 2.70 -7.18
N GLY A 122 -14.46 3.35 -6.81
CA GLY A 122 -15.59 2.74 -6.11
C GLY A 122 -15.36 2.51 -4.63
N ARG A 123 -14.29 3.03 -4.02
CA ARG A 123 -14.15 3.10 -2.57
C ARG A 123 -14.82 4.35 -2.04
N VAL A 124 -15.48 4.18 -0.89
CA VAL A 124 -16.02 5.29 -0.12
C VAL A 124 -14.95 5.71 0.87
N ILE A 125 -14.61 6.99 0.85
CA ILE A 125 -13.66 7.63 1.74
C ILE A 125 -14.35 8.71 2.57
N SER A 126 -13.87 8.90 3.80
CA SER A 126 -14.12 10.09 4.60
C SER A 126 -12.99 11.08 4.28
N HIS A 127 -13.26 12.10 3.47
CA HIS A 127 -12.33 13.16 3.11
C HIS A 127 -12.71 14.46 3.85
N LEU A 128 -11.80 15.00 4.67
CA LEU A 128 -12.04 16.18 5.51
C LEU A 128 -13.34 16.12 6.35
N GLY A 129 -13.71 14.93 6.82
CA GLY A 129 -14.95 14.70 7.58
C GLY A 129 -16.21 14.53 6.73
N ARG A 130 -16.12 14.58 5.40
CA ARG A 130 -17.22 14.37 4.47
C ARG A 130 -17.11 13.01 3.79
N LYS A 131 -18.25 12.38 3.53
CA LYS A 131 -18.32 11.10 2.80
C LYS A 131 -18.24 11.35 1.30
N ALA A 132 -17.24 10.78 0.66
CA ALA A 132 -17.04 10.87 -0.78
C ALA A 132 -16.75 9.50 -1.38
N THR A 133 -17.28 9.24 -2.57
CA THR A 133 -16.91 8.08 -3.39
C THR A 133 -15.79 8.49 -4.34
N VAL A 134 -14.71 7.72 -4.38
CA VAL A 134 -13.67 7.89 -5.41
C VAL A 134 -14.21 7.31 -6.72
N VAL A 135 -14.19 8.12 -7.77
CA VAL A 135 -14.82 7.82 -9.05
C VAL A 135 -13.78 7.78 -10.16
N PHE A 136 -14.12 7.10 -11.26
CA PHE A 136 -13.25 6.99 -12.41
C PHE A 136 -12.92 8.38 -12.96
N PHE A 137 -11.64 8.63 -13.16
CA PHE A 137 -11.12 9.87 -13.69
C PHE A 137 -10.06 9.56 -14.74
N GLU A 138 -10.33 9.93 -15.99
CA GLU A 138 -9.38 9.86 -17.08
C GLU A 138 -8.92 11.29 -17.41
N PRO A 139 -7.91 11.83 -16.70
CA PRO A 139 -7.40 13.16 -16.99
C PRO A 139 -6.79 13.19 -18.39
N SER A 140 -7.02 14.30 -19.11
CA SER A 140 -6.17 14.67 -20.23
C SER A 140 -4.70 14.72 -19.75
N THR A 141 -3.77 14.32 -20.62
CA THR A 141 -2.34 14.11 -20.29
C THR A 141 -1.63 15.31 -19.64
N SER A 142 -2.22 16.52 -19.68
CA SER A 142 -1.65 17.75 -19.12
C SER A 142 -1.89 17.98 -17.62
N ILE A 143 -2.89 17.35 -16.98
CA ILE A 143 -3.26 17.64 -15.57
C ILE A 143 -2.93 16.47 -14.62
N ARG A 144 -2.40 15.37 -15.14
CA ARG A 144 -2.18 14.12 -14.39
C ARG A 144 -1.06 14.27 -13.36
N THR A 145 -1.38 14.72 -12.14
CA THR A 145 -0.53 14.46 -10.98
C THR A 145 -0.83 13.05 -10.45
N ARG A 146 0.15 12.39 -9.83
CA ARG A 146 -0.01 10.99 -9.39
C ARG A 146 -1.07 10.82 -8.30
N SER A 147 -1.30 11.86 -7.48
CA SER A 147 -2.28 11.88 -6.39
C SER A 147 -3.65 12.47 -6.76
N LEU A 148 -3.83 13.01 -7.98
CA LEU A 148 -5.10 13.61 -8.40
C LEU A 148 -6.20 12.54 -8.54
N ARG A 149 -7.35 12.76 -7.89
CA ARG A 149 -8.52 11.89 -7.91
C ARG A 149 -9.78 12.71 -8.08
N ALA A 150 -10.75 12.14 -8.78
CA ALA A 150 -12.11 12.64 -8.73
C ALA A 150 -12.83 12.06 -7.50
N LEU A 151 -13.50 12.93 -6.76
CA LEU A 151 -14.37 12.59 -5.65
C LEU A 151 -15.78 13.04 -5.95
N TYR A 152 -16.74 12.15 -5.73
CA TYR A 152 -18.15 12.45 -5.68
C TYR A 152 -18.62 12.49 -4.22
N TYR A 153 -19.04 13.67 -3.76
CA TYR A 153 -19.57 13.86 -2.41
C TYR A 153 -21.06 13.54 -2.38
N GLU A 154 -21.43 12.52 -1.60
CA GLU A 154 -22.82 12.03 -1.54
C GLU A 154 -23.78 13.02 -0.87
N ASP A 155 -23.27 13.86 0.03
CA ASP A 155 -24.04 14.86 0.77
C ASP A 155 -24.48 16.06 -0.10
N SER A 156 -23.61 16.51 -1.00
CA SER A 156 -23.88 17.67 -1.87
C SER A 156 -24.14 17.32 -3.34
N GLY A 157 -23.95 16.06 -3.74
CA GLY A 157 -23.98 15.63 -5.14
C GLY A 157 -22.88 16.27 -5.99
N GLU A 158 -21.79 16.73 -5.35
CA GLU A 158 -20.73 17.51 -5.99
C GLU A 158 -19.58 16.60 -6.43
N ALA A 159 -19.05 16.86 -7.63
CA ALA A 159 -17.86 16.23 -8.19
C ALA A 159 -16.66 17.20 -8.10
N LYS A 160 -15.54 16.76 -7.53
CA LYS A 160 -14.31 17.58 -7.43
C LYS A 160 -13.03 16.77 -7.66
N LEU A 161 -12.04 17.43 -8.28
CA LEU A 161 -10.67 16.94 -8.36
C LEU A 161 -9.87 17.34 -7.12
N VAL A 162 -9.25 16.37 -6.45
CA VAL A 162 -8.43 16.59 -5.25
C VAL A 162 -7.16 15.75 -5.31
N ASN A 163 -6.08 16.24 -4.71
CA ASN A 163 -4.89 15.42 -4.48
C ASN A 163 -5.09 14.60 -3.20
N LEU A 164 -5.17 13.28 -3.31
CA LEU A 164 -5.28 12.40 -2.16
C LEU A 164 -3.91 11.90 -1.69
N TRP A 165 -3.60 12.19 -0.44
CA TRP A 165 -2.45 11.62 0.27
C TRP A 165 -2.95 10.59 1.27
N ALA A 166 -2.42 9.38 1.18
CA ALA A 166 -2.77 8.33 2.11
C ALA A 166 -2.22 8.68 3.49
N GLY A 167 -3.09 8.77 4.50
CA GLY A 167 -2.71 9.01 5.89
C GLY A 167 -3.04 10.40 6.44
N THR A 168 -3.32 11.40 5.60
CA THR A 168 -3.65 12.78 6.04
C THR A 168 -5.05 13.21 5.67
N ASP A 169 -5.44 13.04 4.40
CA ASP A 169 -6.61 13.76 3.87
C ASP A 169 -7.87 12.90 3.84
N TYR A 170 -7.72 11.58 3.95
CA TYR A 170 -8.85 10.66 3.86
C TYR A 170 -8.71 9.36 4.67
N LYS A 171 -9.86 8.77 5.02
CA LYS A 171 -9.97 7.41 5.57
C LYS A 171 -10.89 6.57 4.69
N ILE A 172 -10.48 5.38 4.26
CA ILE A 172 -11.40 4.46 3.57
C ILE A 172 -12.42 3.93 4.59
N ILE A 173 -13.70 4.10 4.30
CA ILE A 173 -14.82 3.72 5.17
C ILE A 173 -15.74 2.68 4.53
N GLY A 174 -15.57 2.38 3.26
CA GLY A 174 -16.36 1.34 2.60
C GLY A 174 -16.09 1.23 1.10
N ALA A 175 -17.01 0.57 0.41
CA ALA A 175 -17.06 0.48 -1.04
C ALA A 175 -18.47 0.86 -1.52
N ASN A 176 -18.54 1.54 -2.65
CA ASN A 176 -19.76 1.92 -3.34
C ASN A 176 -19.92 1.00 -4.57
N PRO A 177 -20.88 0.05 -4.54
CA PRO A 177 -21.09 -0.87 -5.66
C PRO A 177 -21.67 -0.18 -6.91
N TYR A 178 -22.16 1.06 -6.80
CA TYR A 178 -22.76 1.82 -7.89
C TYR A 178 -21.80 2.83 -8.54
N VAL A 179 -20.48 2.67 -8.36
CA VAL A 179 -19.47 3.59 -8.91
C VAL A 179 -19.58 3.76 -10.44
N GLU A 180 -20.00 2.72 -11.15
CA GLU A 180 -20.17 2.76 -12.60
C GLU A 180 -21.26 3.75 -13.04
N GLU A 181 -22.29 3.96 -12.20
CA GLU A 181 -23.34 4.95 -12.46
C GLU A 181 -22.82 6.39 -12.31
N LEU A 182 -21.77 6.58 -11.51
CA LEU A 182 -21.12 7.86 -11.27
C LEU A 182 -20.13 8.25 -12.38
N ARG A 183 -19.89 7.41 -13.39
CA ARG A 183 -19.09 7.79 -14.58
C ARG A 183 -19.72 8.90 -15.42
N LYS A 184 -21.01 9.22 -15.19
CA LYS A 184 -21.78 10.18 -15.99
C LYS A 184 -21.53 11.64 -15.65
N PHE A 185 -20.83 11.93 -14.57
CA PHE A 185 -20.52 13.30 -14.16
C PHE A 185 -19.26 13.79 -14.89
N ASP A 186 -19.28 15.03 -15.37
CA ASP A 186 -18.10 15.72 -15.86
C ASP A 186 -17.30 16.24 -14.65
N TYR A 187 -16.00 15.94 -14.58
CA TYR A 187 -15.11 16.16 -13.43
C TYR A 187 -14.04 17.21 -13.70
#